data_AF-A0A9Q5N934-F1
#
_entry.id   AF-A0A9Q5N934-F1
#
_cell.length_a   1.000
_cell.length_b   1.000
_cell.length_c   1.000
_cell.angle_alpha   90.00
_cell.angle_beta   90.00
_cell.angle_gamma   90.00
#
_symmetry.space_group_name_H-M   'P 1'
#
loop_
_entity.id
_entity.type
_entity.pdbx_description
1 polymer ?
#
loop_
_entity_poly.entity_id
_entity_poly.type
_entity_poly.pdbx_seq_one_letter_code
_entity_poly.pdbx_strand_id
1 'polypeptide(L)'
;MTDNQLLVEEELQVLESIYPDYILESNPKSVQLEITVELDTPRAVSVFTNNLPVNPPDNGSSISLSYLPPIILSLQLPNGYPTDCPPIIASLHATHSWLPSGAQLASLLTGAWTEGESVLCYWVELVRSGEFLDRLHLVDHSGHIWHGPISACPKSVTLTAVMEYLDLPEGSPERAALERQFGRSTLLKLVKEYEEEKSTVEWLQNSTTACPGCSVPVEKSVGCNHMKCAKCNQHFCYRCGAKLSASNPYAHFSTGGSKCYGKLFDFNNSSEEDGWQRVEWFEAL
;
A
#
# COMPACT_ATOMS: atom_id res chain seq x y z
N MET A 1 -39.91 16.90 -20.27
CA MET A 1 -38.80 15.93 -20.21
C MET A 1 -38.69 15.26 -21.56
N THR A 2 -37.48 15.09 -22.08
CA THR A 2 -37.25 14.21 -23.24
C THR A 2 -37.42 12.75 -22.81
N ASP A 3 -37.78 11.83 -23.70
CA ASP A 3 -37.92 10.40 -23.36
C ASP A 3 -36.65 9.84 -22.71
N ASN A 4 -35.47 10.26 -23.19
CA ASN A 4 -34.17 9.95 -22.58
C ASN A 4 -34.05 10.40 -21.12
N GLN A 5 -34.62 11.54 -20.72
CA GLN A 5 -34.54 12.01 -19.33
C GLN A 5 -35.34 11.12 -18.39
N LEU A 6 -36.50 10.63 -18.84
CA LEU A 6 -37.32 9.69 -18.05
C LEU A 6 -36.59 8.35 -17.90
N LEU A 7 -36.00 7.83 -18.99
CA LEU A 7 -35.23 6.59 -18.95
C LEU A 7 -34.01 6.68 -18.01
N VAL A 8 -33.31 7.81 -18.00
CA VAL A 8 -32.19 8.06 -17.08
C VAL A 8 -32.66 8.14 -15.63
N GLU A 9 -33.77 8.84 -15.35
CA GLU A 9 -34.34 8.92 -14.00
C GLU A 9 -34.76 7.53 -13.49
N GLU A 10 -35.40 6.72 -14.34
CA GLU A 10 -35.77 5.34 -14.02
C GLU A 10 -34.53 4.47 -13.76
N GLU A 11 -33.51 4.55 -14.61
CA GLU A 11 -32.25 3.80 -14.43
C GLU A 11 -31.53 4.18 -13.13
N LEU A 12 -31.46 5.48 -12.80
CA LEU A 12 -30.84 5.94 -11.56
C LEU A 12 -31.62 5.47 -10.33
N GLN A 13 -32.96 5.45 -10.38
CA GLN A 13 -33.77 4.89 -9.29
C GLN A 13 -33.52 3.39 -9.10
N VAL A 14 -33.40 2.64 -10.20
CA VAL A 14 -33.05 1.22 -10.14
C VAL A 14 -31.66 1.06 -9.51
N LEU A 15 -30.68 1.85 -9.95
CA LEU A 15 -29.32 1.83 -9.42
C LEU A 15 -29.28 2.14 -7.92
N GLU A 16 -30.00 3.17 -7.48
CA GLU A 16 -30.14 3.55 -6.06
C GLU A 16 -30.82 2.47 -5.23
N SER A 17 -31.70 1.66 -5.82
CA SER A 17 -32.37 0.56 -5.12
C SER A 17 -31.50 -0.69 -4.99
N ILE A 18 -30.72 -1.03 -6.03
CA ILE A 18 -29.93 -2.26 -6.08
C ILE A 18 -28.55 -2.06 -5.42
N TYR A 19 -27.95 -0.89 -5.64
CA TYR A 19 -26.58 -0.59 -5.22
C TYR A 19 -26.46 0.76 -4.49
N PRO A 20 -27.23 0.98 -3.40
CA PRO A 20 -27.20 2.26 -2.67
C PRO A 20 -25.82 2.59 -2.12
N ASP A 21 -25.07 1.57 -1.69
CA ASP A 21 -23.77 1.73 -1.03
C ASP A 21 -22.64 2.11 -1.98
N TYR A 22 -22.83 1.96 -3.30
CA TYR A 22 -21.80 2.30 -4.29
C TYR A 22 -21.98 3.71 -4.87
N ILE A 23 -23.04 4.44 -4.52
CA ILE A 23 -23.31 5.77 -5.05
C ILE A 23 -22.72 6.83 -4.12
N LEU A 24 -21.75 7.58 -4.62
CA LEU A 24 -21.20 8.74 -3.92
C LEU A 24 -22.05 9.99 -4.19
N GLU A 25 -22.37 10.22 -5.46
CA GLU A 25 -23.21 11.33 -5.91
C GLU A 25 -24.05 10.87 -7.11
N SER A 26 -25.35 11.16 -7.13
CA SER A 26 -26.23 10.92 -8.27
C SER A 26 -27.00 12.18 -8.64
N ASN A 27 -27.10 12.45 -9.94
CA ASN A 27 -28.05 13.41 -10.50
C ASN A 27 -28.36 13.04 -11.96
N PRO A 28 -29.41 13.62 -12.58
CA PRO A 28 -29.83 13.27 -13.94
C PRO A 28 -28.79 13.53 -15.05
N LYS A 29 -27.66 14.20 -14.75
CA LYS A 29 -26.60 14.54 -15.71
C LYS A 29 -25.25 13.89 -15.39
N SER A 30 -25.06 13.38 -14.19
CA SER A 30 -23.81 12.77 -13.77
C SER A 30 -24.01 11.84 -12.58
N VAL A 31 -23.25 10.77 -12.54
CA VAL A 31 -23.22 9.84 -11.41
C VAL A 31 -21.78 9.51 -11.06
N GLN A 32 -21.47 9.46 -9.78
CA GLN A 32 -20.18 9.07 -9.24
C GLN A 32 -20.37 7.82 -8.38
N LEU A 33 -19.59 6.79 -8.70
CA LEU A 33 -19.69 5.47 -8.11
C LEU A 33 -18.36 5.07 -7.47
N GLU A 34 -18.42 4.43 -6.31
CA GLU A 34 -17.29 3.78 -5.64
C GLU A 34 -17.59 2.29 -5.50
N ILE A 35 -17.09 1.52 -6.45
CA ILE A 35 -17.45 0.10 -6.59
C ILE A 35 -16.33 -0.74 -5.99
N THR A 36 -16.65 -1.46 -4.91
CA THR A 36 -15.75 -2.47 -4.34
C THR A 36 -15.78 -3.72 -5.22
N VAL A 37 -14.61 -4.27 -5.55
CA VAL A 37 -14.52 -5.50 -6.34
C VAL A 37 -14.52 -6.70 -5.40
N GLU A 38 -15.50 -7.57 -5.57
CA GLU A 38 -15.74 -8.78 -4.80
C GLU A 38 -15.37 -10.00 -5.64
N LEU A 39 -14.40 -10.78 -5.18
CA LEU A 39 -13.93 -11.94 -5.89
C LEU A 39 -14.65 -13.18 -5.35
N ASP A 40 -15.44 -13.84 -6.19
CA ASP A 40 -16.19 -15.07 -5.84
C ASP A 40 -15.29 -16.18 -5.26
N THR A 41 -14.02 -16.20 -5.68
CA THR A 41 -12.99 -17.09 -5.14
C THR A 41 -11.82 -16.25 -4.62
N PRO A 42 -11.28 -16.54 -3.42
CA PRO A 42 -10.09 -15.86 -2.92
C PRO A 42 -8.94 -16.02 -3.92
N ARG A 43 -8.49 -14.92 -4.52
CA ARG A 43 -7.44 -14.94 -5.55
C ARG A 43 -6.11 -14.55 -4.92
N ALA A 44 -5.07 -15.32 -5.24
CA ALA A 44 -3.72 -15.05 -4.77
C ALA A 44 -3.11 -13.89 -5.56
N VAL A 45 -2.80 -12.80 -4.86
CA VAL A 45 -2.11 -11.62 -5.38
C VAL A 45 -0.67 -11.67 -4.95
N SER A 46 0.25 -11.71 -5.91
CA SER A 46 1.68 -11.63 -5.60
C SER A 46 2.05 -10.17 -5.34
N VAL A 47 2.59 -9.83 -4.17
CA VAL A 47 3.05 -8.45 -3.93
C VAL A 47 4.56 -8.40 -4.11
N PHE A 48 5.03 -7.65 -5.11
CA PHE A 48 6.45 -7.39 -5.31
C PHE A 48 6.79 -6.04 -4.67
N THR A 49 7.44 -6.09 -3.50
CA THR A 49 7.98 -4.87 -2.88
C THR A 49 9.24 -4.47 -3.61
N ASN A 50 9.16 -3.41 -4.42
CA ASN A 50 10.34 -2.74 -4.94
C ASN A 50 11.03 -2.00 -3.78
N ASN A 51 11.91 -2.70 -3.05
CA ASN A 51 13.03 -2.09 -2.34
C ASN A 51 14.11 -3.14 -2.01
N LEU A 52 15.32 -2.85 -2.50
CA LEU A 52 16.62 -3.51 -2.30
C LEU A 52 16.96 -4.70 -3.23
N PRO A 53 18.23 -4.79 -3.71
CA PRO A 53 18.72 -5.93 -4.46
C PRO A 53 18.94 -7.10 -3.48
N VAL A 54 17.91 -7.89 -3.27
CA VAL A 54 18.02 -9.20 -2.63
C VAL A 54 17.97 -10.25 -3.74
N ASN A 55 19.13 -10.85 -4.06
CA ASN A 55 19.21 -12.10 -4.83
C ASN A 55 19.04 -13.30 -3.88
N PRO A 56 18.59 -14.49 -4.34
CA PRO A 56 17.83 -14.86 -5.56
C PRO A 56 16.42 -15.41 -5.19
N PRO A 57 15.64 -16.01 -6.11
CA PRO A 57 14.21 -15.75 -6.28
C PRO A 57 13.36 -16.31 -5.12
N ASP A 58 13.10 -15.53 -4.09
CA ASP A 58 12.08 -15.90 -3.11
C ASP A 58 10.73 -15.48 -3.69
N ASN A 59 9.89 -16.49 -3.93
CA ASN A 59 8.57 -16.36 -4.51
C ASN A 59 7.82 -15.20 -3.85
N GLY A 60 7.34 -14.25 -4.66
CA GLY A 60 6.53 -13.13 -4.22
C GLY A 60 5.50 -13.61 -3.20
N SER A 61 5.40 -12.91 -2.07
CA SER A 61 4.44 -13.27 -1.03
C SER A 61 3.04 -13.18 -1.66
N SER A 62 2.42 -14.33 -1.87
CA SER A 62 1.07 -14.41 -2.43
C SER A 62 0.07 -14.20 -1.30
N ILE A 63 -0.67 -13.11 -1.37
CA ILE A 63 -1.74 -12.77 -0.44
C ILE A 63 -3.05 -13.18 -1.08
N SER A 64 -3.81 -14.06 -0.45
CA SER A 64 -5.16 -14.40 -0.92
C SER A 64 -6.13 -13.27 -0.55
N LEU A 65 -6.71 -12.63 -1.56
CA LEU A 65 -7.68 -11.55 -1.40
C LEU A 65 -9.04 -12.00 -1.91
N SER A 66 -10.08 -11.72 -1.12
CA SER A 66 -11.48 -11.86 -1.53
C SER A 66 -12.08 -10.53 -2.01
N TYR A 67 -11.39 -9.42 -1.73
CA TYR A 67 -11.83 -8.07 -2.08
C TYR A 67 -10.65 -7.27 -2.62
N LEU A 68 -10.85 -6.50 -3.68
CA LEU A 68 -9.88 -5.51 -4.14
C LEU A 68 -10.33 -4.11 -3.73
N PRO A 69 -9.38 -3.17 -3.54
CA PRO A 69 -9.71 -1.80 -3.20
C PRO A 69 -10.66 -1.17 -4.23
N PRO A 70 -11.57 -0.27 -3.82
CA PRO A 70 -12.61 0.23 -4.70
C PRO A 70 -12.10 0.94 -5.96
N ILE A 71 -12.89 0.86 -7.03
CA ILE A 71 -12.75 1.64 -8.26
C ILE A 71 -13.74 2.79 -8.21
N ILE A 72 -13.21 4.00 -8.35
CA ILE A 72 -14.00 5.23 -8.42
C ILE A 72 -14.26 5.54 -9.89
N LEU A 73 -15.54 5.62 -10.25
CA LEU A 73 -16.04 5.86 -11.60
C LEU A 73 -16.91 7.12 -11.60
N SER A 74 -16.47 8.16 -12.30
CA SER A 74 -17.25 9.39 -12.51
C SER A 74 -17.80 9.41 -13.93
N LEU A 75 -19.13 9.47 -14.05
CA LEU A 75 -19.85 9.42 -15.32
C LEU A 75 -20.59 10.73 -15.57
N GLN A 76 -20.63 11.13 -16.83
CA GLN A 76 -21.51 12.17 -17.35
C GLN A 76 -22.57 11.50 -18.23
N LEU A 77 -23.83 11.82 -17.98
CA LEU A 77 -25.01 11.30 -18.68
C LEU A 77 -25.47 12.37 -19.68
N PRO A 78 -25.07 12.27 -20.96
CA PRO A 78 -25.48 13.26 -21.97
C PRO A 78 -26.98 13.13 -22.27
N ASN A 79 -27.60 14.18 -22.81
CA ASN A 79 -29.03 14.18 -23.14
C ASN A 79 -29.44 13.11 -24.18
N GLY A 80 -28.47 12.60 -24.95
CA GLY A 80 -28.68 11.53 -25.92
C GLY A 80 -28.59 10.12 -25.32
N TYR A 81 -28.18 9.96 -24.05
CA TYR A 81 -28.18 8.67 -23.38
C TYR A 81 -29.58 8.34 -22.83
N PRO A 82 -30.08 7.09 -22.93
CA PRO A 82 -29.43 5.88 -23.45
C PRO A 82 -29.66 5.59 -24.93
N THR A 83 -30.47 6.37 -25.63
CA THR A 83 -30.93 6.02 -26.99
C THR A 83 -29.87 6.25 -28.07
N ASP A 84 -29.22 7.42 -28.07
CA ASP A 84 -28.38 7.88 -29.18
C ASP A 84 -26.87 7.72 -28.90
N CYS A 85 -26.47 7.67 -27.62
CA CYS A 85 -25.06 7.63 -27.24
C CYS A 85 -24.85 7.04 -25.84
N PRO A 86 -23.65 6.48 -25.55
CA PRO A 86 -23.31 5.91 -24.24
C PRO A 86 -23.06 7.00 -23.18
N PRO A 87 -22.98 6.62 -21.88
CA PRO A 87 -22.45 7.47 -20.82
C PRO A 87 -20.99 7.84 -21.11
N ILE A 88 -20.61 9.06 -20.76
CA ILE A 88 -19.23 9.54 -20.91
C ILE A 88 -18.50 9.31 -19.60
N ILE A 89 -17.42 8.53 -19.65
CA ILE A 89 -16.54 8.31 -18.50
C ILE A 89 -15.66 9.54 -18.31
N ALA A 90 -15.96 10.38 -17.32
CA ALA A 90 -15.18 11.58 -17.00
C ALA A 90 -13.90 11.26 -16.24
N SER A 91 -13.97 10.30 -15.31
CA SER A 91 -12.79 9.77 -14.63
C SER A 91 -13.00 8.32 -14.23
N LEU A 92 -11.94 7.51 -14.26
CA LEU A 92 -11.92 6.13 -13.80
C LEU A 92 -10.56 5.85 -13.18
N HIS A 93 -10.53 5.53 -11.90
CA HIS A 93 -9.30 5.19 -11.20
C HIS A 93 -9.58 4.23 -10.05
N ALA A 94 -8.60 3.38 -9.76
CA ALA A 94 -8.63 2.54 -8.58
C ALA A 94 -7.93 3.26 -7.41
N THR A 95 -8.46 3.08 -6.21
CA THR A 95 -7.78 3.51 -4.98
C THR A 95 -6.38 2.88 -4.93
N HIS A 96 -5.37 3.65 -4.53
CA HIS A 96 -3.96 3.21 -4.55
C HIS A 96 -3.40 2.78 -5.93
N SER A 97 -4.08 3.11 -7.03
CA SER A 97 -3.60 2.90 -8.41
C SER A 97 -3.21 1.44 -8.73
N TRP A 98 -3.88 0.46 -8.11
CA TRP A 98 -3.60 -0.96 -8.37
C TRP A 98 -4.04 -1.41 -9.77
N LEU A 99 -4.99 -0.70 -10.38
CA LEU A 99 -5.43 -0.95 -11.75
C LEU A 99 -4.39 -0.39 -12.74
N PRO A 100 -3.71 -1.23 -13.54
CA PRO A 100 -2.55 -0.80 -14.35
C PRO A 100 -2.91 0.22 -15.43
N SER A 101 -4.12 0.14 -15.98
CA SER A 101 -4.58 1.02 -17.04
C SER A 101 -6.10 1.20 -16.98
N GLY A 102 -6.54 2.27 -16.33
CA GLY A 102 -7.96 2.67 -16.32
C GLY A 102 -8.54 2.86 -17.72
N ALA A 103 -7.73 3.22 -18.71
CA ALA A 103 -8.15 3.39 -20.10
C ALA A 103 -8.66 2.08 -20.75
N GLN A 104 -8.12 0.92 -20.36
CA GLN A 104 -8.57 -0.36 -20.90
C GLN A 104 -9.92 -0.75 -20.31
N LEU A 105 -10.11 -0.54 -19.00
CA LEU A 105 -11.41 -0.74 -18.36
C LEU A 105 -12.45 0.25 -18.91
N ALA A 106 -12.08 1.51 -19.11
CA ALA A 106 -12.97 2.49 -19.73
C ALA A 106 -13.40 2.05 -21.15
N SER A 107 -12.46 1.61 -21.98
CA SER A 107 -12.77 1.08 -23.31
C SER A 107 -13.67 -0.16 -23.25
N LEU A 108 -13.51 -1.02 -22.25
CA LEU A 108 -14.33 -2.22 -22.06
C LEU A 108 -15.76 -1.84 -21.68
N LEU A 109 -15.93 -0.91 -20.73
CA LEU A 109 -17.22 -0.41 -20.28
C LEU A 109 -17.97 0.27 -21.43
N THR A 110 -17.32 1.22 -22.11
CA THR A 110 -17.92 1.91 -23.26
C THR A 110 -18.26 0.95 -24.40
N GLY A 111 -17.41 -0.05 -24.66
CA GLY A 111 -17.67 -1.05 -25.70
C GLY A 111 -18.77 -2.06 -25.35
N ALA A 112 -19.20 -2.12 -24.08
CA ALA A 112 -20.29 -2.98 -23.66
C ALA A 112 -21.67 -2.31 -23.78
N TRP A 113 -21.73 -1.02 -24.10
CA TRP A 113 -22.99 -0.34 -24.35
C TRP A 113 -23.55 -0.68 -25.72
N THR A 114 -24.88 -0.85 -25.77
CA THR A 114 -25.67 -1.06 -26.97
C THR A 114 -26.72 0.03 -27.11
N GLU A 115 -26.96 0.48 -28.34
CA GLU A 115 -27.92 1.54 -28.65
C GLU A 115 -29.31 1.23 -28.08
N GLY A 116 -29.88 2.16 -27.31
CA GLY A 116 -31.22 2.03 -26.72
C GLY A 116 -31.27 1.36 -25.34
N GLU A 117 -30.16 0.85 -24.82
CA GLU A 117 -30.13 0.13 -23.53
C GLU A 117 -29.48 0.95 -22.40
N SER A 118 -30.02 0.80 -21.19
CA SER A 118 -29.43 1.28 -19.95
C SER A 118 -28.27 0.36 -19.52
N VAL A 119 -27.17 0.93 -19.05
CA VAL A 119 -25.91 0.18 -18.82
C VAL A 119 -25.27 0.38 -17.46
N LEU A 120 -25.74 1.32 -16.64
CA LEU A 120 -25.12 1.66 -15.36
C LEU A 120 -25.10 0.46 -14.41
N CYS A 121 -26.23 -0.25 -14.28
CA CYS A 121 -26.31 -1.45 -13.43
C CYS A 121 -25.38 -2.56 -13.95
N TYR A 122 -25.33 -2.75 -15.27
CA TYR A 122 -24.44 -3.73 -15.88
C TYR A 122 -22.97 -3.37 -15.66
N TRP A 123 -22.58 -2.11 -15.81
CA TRP A 123 -21.22 -1.65 -15.54
C TRP A 123 -20.83 -1.84 -14.07
N VAL A 124 -21.73 -1.54 -13.13
CA VAL A 124 -21.51 -1.81 -11.70
C VAL A 124 -21.28 -3.29 -11.48
N GLU A 125 -22.10 -4.16 -12.04
CA GLU A 125 -21.99 -5.60 -11.85
C GLU A 125 -20.72 -6.19 -12.50
N LEU A 126 -20.36 -5.72 -13.68
CA LEU A 126 -19.13 -6.12 -14.39
C LEU A 126 -17.87 -5.75 -13.59
N VAL A 127 -17.90 -4.61 -12.89
CA VAL A 127 -16.80 -4.18 -12.01
C VAL A 127 -16.83 -4.92 -10.67
N ARG A 128 -18.00 -5.00 -10.01
CA ARG A 128 -18.20 -5.64 -8.71
C ARG A 128 -17.79 -7.11 -8.73
N SER A 129 -18.23 -7.87 -9.73
CA SER A 129 -17.89 -9.30 -9.89
C SER A 129 -16.41 -9.55 -10.21
N GLY A 130 -15.67 -8.51 -10.60
CA GLY A 130 -14.30 -8.63 -11.08
C GLY A 130 -14.17 -9.33 -12.44
N GLU A 131 -15.26 -9.60 -13.17
CA GLU A 131 -15.24 -10.24 -14.50
C GLU A 131 -14.33 -9.50 -15.49
N PHE A 132 -14.24 -8.16 -15.37
CA PHE A 132 -13.36 -7.35 -16.20
C PHE A 132 -11.88 -7.76 -16.09
N LEU A 133 -11.44 -8.32 -14.96
CA LEU A 133 -10.05 -8.77 -14.75
C LEU A 133 -9.70 -9.88 -15.73
N ASP A 134 -10.62 -10.82 -15.95
CA ASP A 134 -10.44 -11.94 -16.86
C ASP A 134 -10.49 -11.45 -18.32
N ARG A 135 -11.41 -10.52 -18.64
CA ARG A 135 -11.55 -9.92 -19.99
C ARG A 135 -10.38 -9.05 -20.41
N LEU A 136 -9.74 -8.36 -19.46
CA LEU A 136 -8.55 -7.56 -19.70
C LEU A 136 -7.25 -8.39 -19.61
N HIS A 137 -7.36 -9.72 -19.43
CA HIS A 137 -6.21 -10.60 -19.20
C HIS A 137 -5.29 -10.12 -18.07
N LEU A 138 -5.88 -9.50 -17.04
CA LEU A 138 -5.19 -9.08 -15.81
C LEU A 138 -5.04 -10.25 -14.83
N VAL A 139 -5.29 -11.47 -15.28
CA VAL A 139 -5.26 -12.69 -14.48
C VAL A 139 -4.46 -13.73 -15.24
N ASP A 140 -3.51 -14.38 -14.56
CA ASP A 140 -2.71 -15.44 -15.17
C ASP A 140 -3.49 -16.75 -15.27
N HIS A 141 -2.96 -17.71 -16.03
CA HIS A 141 -3.54 -19.04 -16.23
C HIS A 141 -3.59 -19.90 -14.96
N SER A 142 -3.01 -19.43 -13.85
CA SER A 142 -3.06 -20.01 -12.50
C SER A 142 -4.03 -19.28 -11.55
N GLY A 143 -4.81 -18.30 -12.02
CA GLY A 143 -5.77 -17.55 -11.21
C GLY A 143 -5.14 -16.47 -10.33
N HIS A 144 -3.88 -16.12 -10.57
CA HIS A 144 -3.26 -14.97 -9.92
C HIS A 144 -3.72 -13.70 -10.61
N ILE A 145 -4.19 -12.72 -9.84
CA ILE A 145 -4.40 -11.38 -10.38
C ILE A 145 -3.00 -10.79 -10.61
N TRP A 146 -2.68 -10.50 -11.87
CA TRP A 146 -1.51 -9.72 -12.22
C TRP A 146 -1.69 -8.33 -11.61
N HIS A 147 -0.87 -8.00 -10.63
CA HIS A 147 -0.21 -6.70 -10.77
C HIS A 147 0.63 -6.84 -12.04
N GLY A 148 0.49 -5.93 -12.99
CA GLY A 148 1.38 -5.92 -14.16
C GLY A 148 2.84 -6.05 -13.72
N PRO A 149 3.75 -6.50 -14.60
CA PRO A 149 5.17 -6.47 -14.29
C PRO A 149 5.45 -5.01 -14.01
N ILE A 150 5.69 -4.70 -12.73
CA ILE A 150 6.23 -3.44 -12.25
C ILE A 150 5.91 -2.36 -13.29
N SER A 151 4.74 -1.70 -13.18
CA SER A 151 4.93 -0.26 -13.27
C SER A 151 5.92 -0.05 -12.15
N ALA A 152 7.20 0.09 -12.54
CA ALA A 152 8.09 0.90 -11.78
C ALA A 152 7.19 2.08 -11.59
N CYS A 153 6.76 2.32 -10.35
CA CYS A 153 6.21 3.61 -9.99
C CYS A 153 7.09 4.55 -10.80
N PRO A 154 6.57 5.25 -11.85
CA PRO A 154 7.44 5.90 -12.81
C PRO A 154 7.99 7.05 -12.02
N LYS A 155 9.04 6.77 -11.23
CA LYS A 155 9.28 7.25 -9.86
C LYS A 155 8.17 8.24 -9.50
N SER A 156 7.00 7.79 -8.98
CA SER A 156 5.67 8.47 -9.14
C SER A 156 5.85 9.92 -9.55
N VAL A 157 5.31 10.43 -10.65
CA VAL A 157 5.60 11.81 -11.10
C VAL A 157 5.76 12.83 -9.94
N THR A 158 4.97 12.66 -8.87
CA THR A 158 5.20 13.18 -7.51
C THR A 158 6.56 12.92 -6.82
N LEU A 159 7.03 11.69 -6.57
CA LEU A 159 8.36 11.34 -6.05
C LEU A 159 9.51 11.88 -6.93
N THR A 160 9.43 11.79 -8.27
CA THR A 160 10.45 12.42 -9.13
C THR A 160 10.46 13.92 -8.92
N ALA A 161 9.28 14.56 -8.94
CA ALA A 161 9.15 15.98 -8.69
C ALA A 161 9.61 16.38 -7.29
N VAL A 162 9.40 15.55 -6.26
CA VAL A 162 9.88 15.77 -4.89
C VAL A 162 11.40 15.68 -4.83
N MET A 163 12.00 14.64 -5.42
CA MET A 163 13.46 14.49 -5.46
C MET A 163 14.11 15.64 -6.23
N GLU A 164 13.57 15.99 -7.41
CA GLU A 164 14.04 17.12 -8.21
C GLU A 164 13.85 18.46 -7.47
N TYR A 165 12.72 18.65 -6.78
CA TYR A 165 12.48 19.83 -5.97
C TYR A 165 13.45 19.95 -4.79
N LEU A 166 13.83 18.83 -4.15
CA LEU A 166 14.80 18.79 -3.06
C LEU A 166 16.24 19.05 -3.53
N ASP A 167 16.59 18.62 -4.74
CA ASP A 167 17.90 18.85 -5.34
C ASP A 167 18.10 20.31 -5.83
N LEU A 168 17.01 21.07 -5.99
CA LEU A 168 17.03 22.46 -6.44
C LEU A 168 17.19 23.47 -5.27
N PRO A 169 18.00 24.53 -5.43
CA PRO A 169 18.15 25.56 -4.40
C PRO A 169 16.83 26.29 -4.10
N GLU A 170 16.63 26.66 -2.84
CA GLU A 170 15.49 27.48 -2.41
C GLU A 170 15.44 28.81 -3.18
N GLY A 171 14.28 29.13 -3.75
CA GLY A 171 14.06 30.36 -4.51
C GLY A 171 14.55 30.35 -5.97
N SER A 172 15.08 29.24 -6.48
CA SER A 172 15.42 29.12 -7.90
C SER A 172 14.19 29.20 -8.82
N PRO A 173 14.34 29.73 -10.05
CA PRO A 173 13.23 29.84 -11.01
C PRO A 173 12.68 28.46 -11.44
N GLU A 174 13.52 27.43 -11.43
CA GLU A 174 13.17 26.03 -11.71
C GLU A 174 12.28 25.45 -10.60
N ARG A 175 12.62 25.73 -9.34
CA ARG A 175 11.80 25.35 -8.17
C ARG A 175 10.43 26.02 -8.22
N ALA A 176 10.37 27.29 -8.63
CA ALA A 176 9.10 28.00 -8.84
C ALA A 176 8.29 27.45 -10.03
N ALA A 177 8.95 26.91 -11.07
CA ALA A 177 8.27 26.26 -12.18
C ALA A 177 7.59 24.95 -11.73
N LEU A 178 8.28 24.14 -10.93
CA LEU A 178 7.71 22.93 -10.31
C LEU A 178 6.53 23.25 -9.39
N GLU A 179 6.61 24.31 -8.58
CA GLU A 179 5.49 24.76 -7.73
C GLU A 179 4.27 25.20 -8.54
N ARG A 180 4.46 25.80 -9.73
CA ARG A 180 3.35 26.15 -10.62
C ARG A 180 2.75 24.93 -11.30
N GLN A 181 3.57 23.95 -11.65
CA GLN A 181 3.13 22.74 -12.35
C GLN A 181 2.34 21.79 -11.44
N PHE A 182 2.78 21.59 -10.20
CA PHE A 182 2.19 20.62 -9.27
C PHE A 182 1.35 21.26 -8.14
N GLY A 183 1.43 22.58 -7.99
CA GLY A 183 0.84 23.31 -6.89
C GLY A 183 1.74 23.27 -5.65
N ARG A 184 2.17 24.45 -5.19
CA ARG A 184 3.08 24.62 -4.06
C ARG A 184 2.66 23.84 -2.81
N SER A 185 1.39 23.92 -2.41
CA SER A 185 0.89 23.25 -1.19
C SER A 185 0.96 21.72 -1.30
N THR A 186 0.60 21.18 -2.46
CA THR A 186 0.69 19.74 -2.74
C THR A 186 2.14 19.27 -2.68
N LEU A 187 3.05 20.02 -3.31
CA LEU A 187 4.47 19.68 -3.36
C LEU A 187 5.11 19.71 -1.96
N LEU A 188 4.80 20.72 -1.15
CA LEU A 188 5.28 20.80 0.24
C LEU A 188 4.78 19.64 1.10
N LYS A 189 3.52 19.23 0.91
CA LYS A 189 2.96 18.06 1.61
C LYS A 189 3.71 16.79 1.22
N LEU A 190 3.95 16.58 -0.07
CA LEU A 190 4.67 15.42 -0.59
C LEU A 190 6.14 15.39 -0.13
N VAL A 191 6.82 16.55 -0.09
CA VAL A 191 8.18 16.68 0.46
C VAL A 191 8.21 16.28 1.92
N LYS A 192 7.26 16.78 2.72
CA LYS A 192 7.16 16.45 4.13
C LYS A 192 6.96 14.95 4.34
N GLU A 193 6.03 14.34 3.61
CA GLU A 193 5.79 12.89 3.67
C GLU A 193 7.04 12.09 3.29
N TYR A 194 7.76 12.52 2.26
CA TYR A 194 9.00 11.88 1.83
C TYR A 194 10.11 11.97 2.90
N GLU A 195 10.29 13.13 3.53
CA GLU A 195 11.27 13.32 4.60
C GLU A 195 10.93 12.49 5.85
N GLU A 196 9.64 12.41 6.21
CA GLU A 196 9.14 11.58 7.31
C GLU A 196 9.38 10.08 7.03
N GLU A 197 9.09 9.61 5.82
CA GLU A 197 9.33 8.23 5.43
C GLU A 197 10.82 7.90 5.40
N LYS A 198 11.66 8.78 4.83
CA LYS A 198 13.12 8.64 4.87
C LYS A 198 13.63 8.52 6.31
N SER A 199 13.15 9.39 7.20
CA SER A 199 13.52 9.37 8.61
C SER A 199 13.10 8.06 9.30
N THR A 200 11.92 7.55 8.95
CA THR A 200 11.40 6.28 9.46
C THR A 200 12.27 5.11 9.01
N VAL A 201 12.64 5.08 7.73
CA VAL A 201 13.52 4.05 7.17
C VAL A 201 14.91 4.08 7.81
N GLU A 202 15.51 5.27 7.95
CA GLU A 202 16.80 5.44 8.61
C GLU A 202 16.75 5.01 10.08
N TRP A 203 15.66 5.34 10.79
CA TRP A 203 15.47 4.90 12.17
C TRP A 203 15.34 3.37 12.25
N LEU A 204 14.55 2.75 11.37
CA LEU A 204 14.42 1.29 11.35
C LEU A 204 15.78 0.61 11.09
N GLN A 205 16.58 1.13 10.15
CA GLN A 205 17.89 0.57 9.83
C GLN A 205 18.89 0.68 10.99
N ASN A 206 18.84 1.78 11.75
CA ASN A 206 19.80 2.05 12.82
C ASN A 206 19.38 1.47 14.18
N SER A 207 18.08 1.39 14.43
CA SER A 207 17.52 1.06 15.75
C SER A 207 16.92 -0.34 15.82
N THR A 208 16.86 -1.08 14.71
CA THR A 208 16.26 -2.43 14.68
C THR A 208 17.17 -3.46 14.04
N THR A 209 16.90 -4.73 14.34
CA THR A 209 17.53 -5.87 13.68
C THR A 209 16.46 -6.79 13.13
N ALA A 210 16.56 -7.13 11.84
CA ALA A 210 15.61 -8.02 11.18
C ALA A 210 15.70 -9.45 11.75
N CYS A 211 14.54 -10.03 12.04
CA CYS A 211 14.46 -11.43 12.44
C CYS A 211 14.91 -12.36 11.30
N PRO A 212 15.87 -13.26 11.50
CA PRO A 212 16.36 -14.14 10.42
C PRO A 212 15.35 -15.22 9.97
N GLY A 213 14.23 -15.36 10.67
CA GLY A 213 13.17 -16.31 10.33
C GLY A 213 12.03 -15.71 9.50
N CYS A 214 11.66 -14.45 9.75
CA CYS A 214 10.51 -13.81 9.10
C CYS A 214 10.73 -12.33 8.74
N SER A 215 11.96 -11.84 8.90
CA SER A 215 12.42 -10.50 8.55
C SER A 215 11.74 -9.31 9.23
N VAL A 216 10.83 -9.56 10.17
CA VAL A 216 10.22 -8.48 10.98
C VAL A 216 11.33 -7.71 11.71
N PRO A 217 11.38 -6.36 11.60
CA PRO A 217 12.32 -5.54 12.35
C PRO A 217 12.00 -5.64 13.84
N VAL A 218 13.00 -6.01 14.63
CA VAL A 218 12.88 -6.11 16.08
C VAL A 218 13.70 -4.99 16.69
N GLU A 219 13.11 -4.24 17.61
CA GLU A 219 13.81 -3.28 18.46
C GLU A 219 14.16 -3.94 19.80
N LYS A 220 15.34 -3.64 20.34
CA LYS A 220 15.77 -4.09 21.66
C LYS A 220 15.69 -2.90 22.62
N SER A 221 14.74 -2.93 23.55
CA SER A 221 14.60 -1.89 24.58
C SER A 221 15.60 -2.04 25.72
N VAL A 222 15.70 -3.24 26.32
CA VAL A 222 16.61 -3.56 27.44
C VAL A 222 17.04 -5.03 27.40
N GLY A 223 18.09 -5.37 28.14
CA GLY A 223 18.49 -6.76 28.39
C GLY A 223 19.58 -7.31 27.47
N CYS A 224 19.57 -8.62 27.25
CA CYS A 224 20.62 -9.32 26.52
C CYS A 224 20.40 -9.31 24.99
N ASN A 225 21.44 -9.66 24.25
CA ASN A 225 21.44 -9.74 22.79
C ASN A 225 20.83 -11.04 22.24
N HIS A 226 20.34 -11.93 23.11
CA HIS A 226 19.53 -13.06 22.71
C HIS A 226 18.06 -12.64 22.65
N MET A 227 17.52 -12.58 21.43
CA MET A 227 16.13 -12.23 21.18
C MET A 227 15.33 -13.46 20.77
N LYS A 228 14.02 -13.43 21.04
CA LYS A 228 13.04 -14.38 20.53
C LYS A 228 11.99 -13.59 19.76
N CYS A 229 11.84 -13.86 18.47
CA CYS A 229 10.88 -13.15 17.64
C CYS A 229 9.44 -13.43 18.11
N ALA A 230 8.65 -12.39 18.37
CA ALA A 230 7.25 -12.52 18.79
C ALA A 230 6.36 -13.16 17.72
N LYS A 231 6.70 -13.00 16.43
CA LYS A 231 5.91 -13.54 15.31
C LYS A 231 6.18 -15.02 15.05
N CYS A 232 7.44 -15.39 14.84
CA CYS A 232 7.81 -16.76 14.42
C CYS A 232 8.52 -17.58 15.50
N ASN A 233 8.68 -17.05 16.71
CA ASN A 233 9.39 -17.69 17.84
C ASN A 233 10.86 -18.04 17.58
N GLN A 234 11.46 -17.63 16.46
CA GLN A 234 12.87 -17.84 16.17
C GLN A 234 13.74 -17.13 17.20
N HIS A 235 14.69 -17.86 17.81
CA HIS A 235 15.74 -17.27 18.63
C HIS A 235 16.84 -16.73 17.73
N PHE A 236 17.34 -15.53 17.99
CA PHE A 236 18.39 -14.92 17.17
C PHE A 236 19.26 -13.95 17.98
N CYS A 237 20.45 -13.65 17.45
CA CYS A 237 21.34 -12.65 18.03
C CYS A 237 20.98 -11.27 17.48
N TYR A 238 20.67 -10.33 18.37
CA TYR A 238 20.35 -8.96 18.00
C TYR A 238 21.53 -8.22 17.34
N ARG A 239 22.77 -8.55 17.70
CA ARG A 239 23.94 -7.83 17.16
C ARG A 239 24.30 -8.21 15.72
N CYS A 240 24.12 -9.48 15.37
CA CYS A 240 24.60 -10.01 14.09
C CYS A 240 23.49 -10.63 13.23
N GLY A 241 22.26 -10.67 13.72
CA GLY A 241 21.10 -11.26 13.03
C GLY A 241 21.15 -12.79 12.91
N ALA A 242 22.15 -13.48 13.48
CA ALA A 242 22.30 -14.93 13.31
C ALA A 242 21.18 -15.72 14.01
N LYS A 243 20.70 -16.79 13.35
CA LYS A 243 19.78 -17.77 13.95
C LYS A 243 20.46 -18.49 15.12
N LEU A 244 19.78 -18.55 16.25
CA LEU A 244 20.19 -19.28 17.45
C LEU A 244 19.30 -20.50 17.66
N SER A 245 19.86 -21.55 18.27
CA SER A 245 19.09 -22.74 18.62
C SER A 245 18.21 -22.46 19.84
N ALA A 246 17.00 -23.02 19.86
CA ALA A 246 16.10 -22.91 21.01
C ALA A 246 16.60 -23.72 22.22
N SER A 247 17.30 -24.83 21.97
CA SER A 247 17.83 -25.71 23.01
C SER A 247 19.04 -25.13 23.73
N ASN A 248 19.88 -24.33 23.05
CA ASN A 248 21.03 -23.68 23.67
C ASN A 248 21.38 -22.34 22.99
N PRO A 249 20.57 -21.29 23.19
CA PRO A 249 20.75 -20.02 22.51
C PRO A 249 22.01 -19.26 22.95
N TYR A 250 22.49 -19.49 24.17
CA TYR A 250 23.64 -18.80 24.74
C TYR A 250 24.99 -19.32 24.20
N ALA A 251 25.02 -20.50 23.56
CA ALA A 251 26.22 -21.06 22.96
C ALA A 251 26.92 -20.09 22.00
N HIS A 252 26.14 -19.26 21.29
CA HIS A 252 26.67 -18.27 20.36
C HIS A 252 27.57 -17.22 21.03
N PHE A 253 27.31 -16.91 22.31
CA PHE A 253 28.05 -15.92 23.08
C PHE A 253 29.17 -16.55 23.92
N SER A 254 29.14 -17.87 24.15
CA SER A 254 30.14 -18.59 24.95
C SER A 254 31.12 -19.42 24.13
N THR A 255 30.89 -19.60 22.84
CA THR A 255 31.81 -20.34 21.95
C THR A 255 32.88 -19.41 21.37
N GLY A 256 34.15 -19.72 21.62
CA GLY A 256 35.28 -18.96 21.06
C GLY A 256 35.31 -19.03 19.53
N GLY A 257 35.52 -17.88 18.89
CA GLY A 257 35.57 -17.73 17.43
C GLY A 257 34.35 -17.06 16.78
N SER A 258 33.26 -16.84 17.51
CA SER A 258 32.14 -16.02 17.03
C SER A 258 32.44 -14.52 17.21
N LYS A 259 31.97 -13.67 16.29
CA LYS A 259 32.09 -12.19 16.41
C LYS A 259 31.37 -11.62 17.64
N CYS A 260 30.51 -12.44 18.27
CA CYS A 260 29.68 -12.11 19.42
C CYS A 260 30.14 -12.81 20.72
N TYR A 261 31.29 -13.47 20.72
CA TYR A 261 31.86 -14.09 21.92
C TYR A 261 32.01 -13.05 23.05
N GLY A 262 31.47 -13.35 24.23
CA GLY A 262 31.45 -12.45 25.39
C GLY A 262 30.51 -11.24 25.28
N LYS A 263 29.74 -11.09 24.20
CA LYS A 263 28.87 -9.92 23.95
C LYS A 263 27.39 -10.20 24.19
N LEU A 264 27.08 -10.99 25.22
CA LEU A 264 25.69 -11.29 25.59
C LEU A 264 24.95 -10.04 26.07
N PHE A 265 25.65 -9.17 26.80
CA PHE A 265 25.16 -7.88 27.23
C PHE A 265 26.01 -6.78 26.59
N ASP A 266 25.38 -5.64 26.29
CA ASP A 266 26.10 -4.45 25.88
C ASP A 266 26.51 -3.73 27.16
N PHE A 267 27.77 -3.90 27.59
CA PHE A 267 28.31 -3.13 28.71
C PHE A 267 28.44 -1.67 28.29
N ASN A 268 27.54 -0.82 28.80
CA ASN A 268 27.72 0.61 28.73
C ASN A 268 28.69 0.99 29.84
N ASN A 269 29.85 1.54 29.52
CA ASN A 269 30.86 1.96 30.51
C ASN A 269 30.45 3.27 31.22
N SER A 270 29.16 3.47 31.46
CA SER A 270 28.58 4.70 32.02
C SER A 270 27.98 4.50 33.42
N SER A 271 28.40 3.47 34.15
CA SER A 271 28.08 3.31 35.56
C SER A 271 29.38 3.36 36.38
N GLU A 272 30.12 4.45 36.23
CA GLU A 272 30.97 4.95 37.31
C GLU A 272 30.08 5.87 38.16
N GLU A 273 30.09 5.62 39.47
CA GLU A 273 29.53 6.47 40.54
C GLU A 273 28.01 6.42 40.80
N ASP A 274 27.51 5.28 41.28
CA ASP A 274 26.45 5.31 42.31
C ASP A 274 26.78 4.25 43.36
N GLY A 275 27.64 4.64 44.30
CA GLY A 275 28.08 3.81 45.40
C GLY A 275 26.93 3.43 46.33
N TRP A 276 26.83 2.14 46.65
CA TRP A 276 25.95 1.65 47.71
C TRP A 276 26.26 2.34 49.03
N GLN A 277 25.43 3.29 49.45
CA GLN A 277 25.53 3.85 50.80
C GLN A 277 24.85 2.90 51.79
N ARG A 278 25.62 2.46 52.79
CA ARG A 278 25.12 1.70 53.94
C ARG A 278 24.16 2.58 54.71
N VAL A 279 22.89 2.18 54.79
CA VAL A 279 21.88 2.82 55.65
C VAL A 279 22.14 2.39 57.09
N GLU A 280 22.54 3.34 57.94
CA GLU A 280 22.56 3.16 59.39
C GLU A 280 21.12 3.20 59.90
N TRP A 281 20.58 2.05 60.28
CA TRP A 281 19.27 1.96 60.93
C TRP A 281 19.42 2.42 62.39
N PHE A 282 18.65 3.43 62.79
CA PHE A 282 18.57 3.87 64.19
C PHE A 282 18.04 2.74 65.09
N GLU A 283 18.88 2.25 66.00
CA GLU A 283 18.42 1.62 67.24
C GLU A 283 17.82 2.71 68.13
N ALA A 284 16.50 2.77 68.16
CA ALA A 284 15.77 3.53 69.17
C ALA A 284 14.46 2.80 69.51
N LEU A 285 14.57 1.72 70.28
CA LEU A 285 13.58 1.28 71.27
C LEU A 285 14.30 0.59 72.43
#